data_AF-A0ABD0MTD5-F1
#
_entry.id   AF-A0ABD0MTD5-F1
#
_cell.length_a   1.000
_cell.length_b   1.000
_cell.length_c   1.000
_cell.angle_alpha   90.00
_cell.angle_beta   90.00
_cell.angle_gamma   90.00
#
_symmetry.space_group_name_H-M   'P 1'
#
loop_
_entity.id
_entity.type
_entity.pdbx_description
1 polymer ?
#
loop_
_entity_poly.entity_id
_entity_poly.type
_entity_poly.pdbx_seq_one_letter_code
_entity_poly.pdbx_strand_id
1 'polypeptide(L)'
;MVMAIWKKIRPKFLHKAHGVLINHRDIKSDLSNLPTKPRPFFQKWIWMHFESPQNTRRLDGLENLFNVTLNYRRDADIVLPAHYDYMTEKLFNPLKLGSVPVTLGAPRYIYERFVPKDAFIHVKDFSSPQKLAEHLLSLDKN
;
A
#
# COMPACT_ATOMS: atom_id res chain seq x y z
N MET A 1 -18.17 -15.61 -1.44
CA MET A 1 -17.82 -14.44 -0.60
C MET A 1 -17.77 -13.19 -1.48
N VAL A 2 -18.45 -12.10 -1.12
CA VAL A 2 -18.46 -10.84 -1.90
C VAL A 2 -17.78 -9.74 -1.10
N MET A 3 -16.74 -9.13 -1.68
CA MET A 3 -16.01 -8.01 -1.09
C MET A 3 -16.42 -6.69 -1.73
N ALA A 4 -16.48 -5.63 -0.93
CA ALA A 4 -16.81 -4.29 -1.38
C ALA A 4 -15.76 -3.29 -0.92
N ILE A 5 -15.48 -2.28 -1.74
CA ILE A 5 -14.65 -1.13 -1.36
C ILE A 5 -15.56 0.06 -1.09
N TRP A 6 -15.42 0.66 0.10
CA TRP A 6 -16.16 1.85 0.49
C TRP A 6 -15.90 3.01 -0.49
N LYS A 7 -16.91 3.86 -0.71
CA LYS A 7 -16.99 4.91 -1.76
C LYS A 7 -16.93 4.43 -3.21
N LYS A 8 -16.47 3.22 -3.52
CA LYS A 8 -16.48 2.65 -4.89
C LYS A 8 -17.70 1.79 -5.16
N ILE A 9 -18.26 1.14 -4.13
CA ILE A 9 -19.47 0.33 -4.26
C ILE A 9 -20.72 1.22 -4.36
N ARG A 10 -21.64 0.87 -5.28
CA ARG A 10 -22.96 1.52 -5.34
C ARG A 10 -23.75 1.18 -4.07
N PRO A 11 -24.42 2.15 -3.40
CA PRO A 11 -25.13 1.92 -2.13
C PRO A 11 -26.10 0.74 -2.14
N LYS A 12 -26.79 0.52 -3.27
CA LYS A 12 -27.73 -0.61 -3.45
C LYS A 12 -27.11 -2.00 -3.39
N PHE A 13 -25.78 -2.14 -3.44
CA PHE A 13 -25.10 -3.43 -3.36
C PHE A 13 -24.36 -3.65 -2.04
N LEU A 14 -24.27 -2.63 -1.18
CA LEU A 14 -23.53 -2.71 0.08
C LEU A 14 -24.07 -3.82 1.01
N HIS A 15 -25.40 -4.00 1.06
CA HIS A 15 -26.04 -5.01 1.90
C HIS A 15 -25.75 -6.46 1.47
N LYS A 16 -25.24 -6.68 0.25
CA LYS A 16 -24.85 -8.00 -0.27
C LYS A 16 -23.38 -8.34 0.03
N ALA A 17 -22.59 -7.35 0.43
CA ALA A 17 -21.18 -7.53 0.71
C ALA A 17 -20.99 -8.23 2.06
N HIS A 18 -20.14 -9.25 2.07
CA HIS A 18 -19.74 -9.97 3.28
C HIS A 18 -18.61 -9.23 4.00
N GLY A 19 -17.73 -8.58 3.23
CA GLY A 19 -16.67 -7.72 3.74
C GLY A 19 -16.71 -6.34 3.09
N VAL A 20 -16.57 -5.29 3.88
CA VAL A 20 -16.46 -3.90 3.41
C VAL A 20 -15.10 -3.35 3.80
N LEU A 21 -14.25 -3.11 2.81
CA LEU A 21 -12.96 -2.44 2.99
C LEU A 21 -13.17 -0.94 3.09
N ILE A 22 -12.72 -0.35 4.18
CA ILE A 22 -12.79 1.09 4.42
C ILE A 22 -11.35 1.60 4.58
N ASN A 23 -10.90 2.41 3.63
CA ASN A 23 -9.59 3.05 3.73
C ASN A 23 -9.65 4.15 4.79
N HIS A 24 -8.69 4.18 5.71
CA HIS A 24 -8.57 5.23 6.73
C HIS A 24 -8.63 6.64 6.13
N ARG A 25 -7.97 6.88 4.98
CA ARG A 25 -7.97 8.21 4.32
C ARG A 25 -9.34 8.65 3.83
N ASP A 26 -10.27 7.71 3.67
CA ASP A 26 -11.61 7.99 3.22
C ASP A 26 -12.56 8.37 4.35
N ILE A 27 -12.18 8.19 5.61
CA ILE A 27 -13.02 8.44 6.79
C ILE A 27 -12.92 9.92 7.18
N LYS A 28 -14.08 10.58 7.34
CA LYS A 28 -14.12 11.95 7.85
C LYS A 28 -13.88 11.98 9.37
N SER A 29 -13.38 13.10 9.85
CA SER A 29 -13.12 13.35 11.29
C SER A 29 -14.35 13.20 12.18
N ASP A 30 -15.53 13.47 11.65
CA ASP A 30 -16.82 13.40 12.33
C ASP A 30 -17.53 12.05 12.12
N LEU A 31 -16.90 11.11 11.42
CA LEU A 31 -17.46 9.80 11.03
C LEU A 31 -18.77 9.86 10.22
N SER A 32 -19.19 11.06 9.78
CA SER A 32 -20.50 11.29 9.15
C SER A 32 -20.67 10.57 7.82
N ASN A 33 -19.55 10.19 7.21
CA ASN A 33 -19.51 9.52 5.93
C ASN A 33 -19.36 8.00 6.03
N LEU A 34 -19.55 7.41 7.21
CA LEU A 34 -19.62 5.96 7.39
C LEU A 34 -21.08 5.48 7.33
N PRO A 35 -21.34 4.24 6.91
CA PRO A 35 -22.69 3.70 6.88
C PRO A 35 -23.30 3.66 8.29
N THR A 36 -24.44 4.34 8.48
CA THR A 36 -25.18 4.40 9.76
C THR A 36 -26.33 3.40 9.87
N LYS A 37 -26.69 2.72 8.77
CA LYS A 37 -27.76 1.70 8.77
C LYS A 37 -27.36 0.47 9.59
N PRO A 38 -28.32 -0.25 10.20
CA PRO A 38 -28.01 -1.51 10.89
C PRO A 38 -27.28 -2.45 9.93
N ARG A 39 -26.10 -2.89 10.37
CA ARG A 39 -25.20 -3.75 9.59
C ARG A 39 -25.80 -5.15 9.54
N PRO A 40 -25.83 -5.83 8.37
CA PRO A 40 -26.14 -7.25 8.35
C PRO A 40 -25.18 -7.99 9.27
N PHE A 41 -25.68 -8.93 10.08
CA PHE A 41 -24.87 -9.61 11.11
C PHE A 41 -23.64 -10.34 10.56
N PHE A 42 -23.70 -10.78 9.29
CA PHE A 42 -22.62 -11.45 8.59
C PHE A 42 -21.58 -10.49 8.01
N GLN A 43 -21.88 -9.19 7.94
CA GLN A 43 -21.01 -8.21 7.28
C GLN A 43 -19.89 -7.78 8.22
N LYS A 44 -18.64 -8.00 7.80
CA LYS A 44 -17.44 -7.54 8.50
C LYS A 44 -16.94 -6.24 7.90
N TRP A 45 -16.61 -5.28 8.76
CA TRP A 45 -15.91 -4.08 8.35
C TRP A 45 -14.42 -4.27 8.55
N ILE A 46 -13.68 -4.02 7.47
CA ILE A 46 -12.24 -4.19 7.40
C ILE A 46 -11.62 -2.81 7.36
N TRP A 47 -10.89 -2.47 8.41
CA TRP A 47 -10.13 -1.24 8.48
C TRP A 47 -8.85 -1.40 7.67
N MET A 48 -8.76 -0.69 6.55
CA MET A 48 -7.60 -0.73 5.66
C MET A 48 -6.76 0.51 5.84
N HIS A 49 -5.46 0.32 6.06
CA HIS A 49 -4.54 1.43 6.26
C HIS A 49 -3.11 1.08 5.87
N PHE A 50 -2.42 2.02 5.23
CA PHE A 50 -1.08 1.79 4.65
C PHE A 50 -0.04 2.84 5.03
N GLU A 51 -0.43 3.87 5.78
CA GLU A 51 0.52 4.91 6.19
C GLU A 51 1.19 4.55 7.52
N SER A 52 2.33 5.17 7.80
CA SER A 52 2.96 5.05 9.12
C SER A 52 2.12 5.74 10.19
N PRO A 53 2.10 5.28 11.46
CA PRO A 53 1.36 5.94 12.54
C PRO A 53 1.63 7.45 12.66
N GLN A 54 2.85 7.90 12.33
CA GLN A 54 3.26 9.30 12.34
C GLN A 54 2.62 10.14 11.22
N ASN A 55 2.22 9.51 10.12
CA ASN A 55 1.59 10.12 8.94
C ASN A 55 0.08 9.87 8.89
N THR A 56 -0.48 9.35 9.97
CA THR A 56 -1.89 8.96 10.08
C THR A 56 -2.57 9.83 11.11
N ARG A 57 -3.59 10.56 10.67
CA ARG A 57 -4.42 11.34 11.58
C ARG A 57 -5.15 10.39 12.54
N ARG A 58 -5.05 10.65 13.84
CA ARG A 58 -5.89 9.94 14.82
C ARG A 58 -7.34 10.41 14.67
N LEU A 59 -8.24 9.44 14.59
CA LEU A 59 -9.68 9.65 14.48
C LEU A 59 -10.33 9.07 15.71
N ASP A 60 -10.99 9.94 16.48
CA ASP A 60 -11.73 9.52 17.67
C ASP A 60 -12.99 8.74 17.26
N GLY A 61 -13.41 7.79 18.09
CA GLY A 61 -14.62 7.00 17.85
C GLY A 61 -14.47 5.87 16.83
N LEU A 62 -13.26 5.57 16.36
CA LEU A 62 -13.00 4.33 15.59
C LEU A 62 -12.91 3.08 16.47
N GLU A 63 -12.77 3.28 17.78
CA GLU A 63 -12.69 2.21 18.77
C GLU A 63 -13.91 1.28 18.63
N ASN A 64 -13.66 -0.02 18.50
CA ASN A 64 -14.68 -1.08 18.34
C ASN A 64 -15.59 -0.96 17.10
N LEU A 65 -15.29 -0.07 16.15
CA LEU A 65 -16.11 0.10 14.96
C LEU A 65 -15.86 -0.99 13.91
N PHE A 66 -14.61 -1.44 13.79
CA PHE A 66 -14.15 -2.41 12.81
C PHE A 66 -13.97 -3.80 13.42
N ASN A 67 -14.15 -4.83 12.60
CA ASN A 67 -13.98 -6.22 13.03
C ASN A 67 -12.60 -6.78 12.71
N VAL A 68 -11.98 -6.26 11.65
CA VAL A 68 -10.76 -6.82 11.05
C VAL A 68 -9.84 -5.69 10.64
N THR A 69 -8.55 -5.85 10.86
CA THR A 69 -7.50 -4.93 10.45
C THR A 69 -6.74 -5.44 9.23
N LEU A 70 -6.46 -4.55 8.27
CA LEU A 70 -5.73 -4.87 7.05
C LEU A 70 -4.66 -3.80 6.81
N ASN A 71 -3.40 -4.16 7.02
CA ASN A 71 -2.26 -3.25 6.89
C ASN A 71 -0.93 -4.03 6.80
N TYR A 72 0.21 -3.31 6.78
CA TYR A 72 1.55 -3.89 6.66
C TYR A 72 2.13 -4.43 7.98
N ARG A 73 1.50 -4.17 9.13
CA ARG A 73 2.01 -4.65 10.43
C ARG A 73 1.80 -6.15 10.53
N ARG A 74 2.77 -6.83 11.15
CA ARG A 74 2.74 -8.29 11.31
C ARG A 74 1.69 -8.77 12.30
N ASP A 75 1.18 -7.89 13.15
CA ASP A 75 0.11 -8.16 14.12
C ASP A 75 -1.28 -7.84 13.58
N ALA A 76 -1.42 -7.45 12.31
CA ALA A 76 -2.71 -7.25 11.67
C ALA A 76 -3.41 -8.58 11.38
N ASP A 77 -4.75 -8.60 11.43
CA ASP A 77 -5.55 -9.79 11.09
C ASP A 77 -5.32 -10.23 9.64
N ILE A 78 -5.18 -9.26 8.74
CA ILE A 78 -4.80 -9.46 7.34
C ILE A 78 -3.55 -8.65 7.05
N VAL A 79 -2.42 -9.33 7.01
CA VAL A 79 -1.13 -8.71 6.66
C VAL A 79 -1.03 -8.61 5.15
N LEU A 80 -0.87 -7.39 4.65
CA LEU A 80 -0.43 -7.22 3.26
C LEU A 80 1.09 -7.21 3.22
N PRO A 81 1.73 -8.10 2.43
CA PRO A 81 3.16 -8.05 2.28
C PRO A 81 3.50 -6.75 1.55
N ALA A 82 4.26 -5.87 2.21
CA ALA A 82 4.56 -4.52 1.74
C ALA A 82 5.35 -4.45 0.43
N HIS A 83 5.65 -5.58 -0.23
CA HIS A 83 6.76 -5.66 -1.18
C HIS A 83 6.52 -6.50 -2.43
N TYR A 84 5.47 -7.31 -2.58
CA TYR A 84 5.44 -8.20 -3.76
C TYR A 84 4.97 -7.51 -5.05
N ASP A 85 4.06 -6.54 -4.97
CA ASP A 85 3.50 -5.88 -6.17
C ASP A 85 3.49 -4.34 -6.09
N TYR A 86 4.20 -3.75 -5.11
CA TYR A 86 4.21 -2.30 -4.89
C TYR A 86 5.21 -1.59 -5.82
N MET A 87 5.04 -1.74 -7.13
CA MET A 87 5.72 -0.89 -8.12
C MET A 87 4.87 0.33 -8.41
N THR A 88 5.39 1.50 -8.06
CA THR A 88 4.65 2.75 -8.15
C THR A 88 5.33 3.73 -9.10
N GLU A 89 4.84 4.97 -9.13
CA GLU A 89 5.44 6.11 -9.83
C GLU A 89 6.94 6.29 -9.57
N LYS A 90 7.46 5.75 -8.46
CA LYS A 90 8.88 5.86 -8.08
C LYS A 90 9.82 5.12 -9.03
N LEU A 91 9.36 4.06 -9.70
CA LEU A 91 10.15 3.41 -10.75
C LEU A 91 10.07 4.19 -12.06
N PHE A 92 8.84 4.57 -12.45
CA PHE A 92 8.57 5.08 -13.79
C PHE A 92 8.86 6.58 -13.97
N ASN A 93 8.71 7.40 -12.92
CA ASN A 93 8.96 8.84 -13.03
C ASN A 93 10.44 9.16 -13.30
N PRO A 94 11.43 8.57 -12.61
CA PRO A 94 12.85 8.76 -12.94
C PRO A 94 13.16 8.38 -14.39
N LEU A 95 12.66 7.22 -14.84
CA LEU A 95 12.83 6.73 -16.21
C LEU A 95 12.26 7.71 -17.26
N LYS A 96 11.06 8.25 -17.01
CA LYS A 96 10.44 9.27 -17.88
C LYS A 96 11.24 10.57 -17.93
N LEU A 97 11.96 10.90 -16.87
CA LEU A 97 12.83 12.08 -16.78
C LEU A 97 14.26 11.81 -17.29
N GLY A 98 14.54 10.60 -17.80
CA GLY A 98 15.86 10.23 -18.32
C GLY A 98 16.90 9.90 -17.24
N SER A 99 16.47 9.61 -16.00
CA SER A 99 17.36 9.19 -14.91
C SER A 99 17.22 7.69 -14.60
N VAL A 100 18.30 7.09 -14.10
CA VAL A 100 18.32 5.68 -13.68
C VAL A 100 17.86 5.57 -12.22
N PRO A 101 16.73 4.90 -11.93
CA PRO A 101 16.24 4.75 -10.56
C PRO A 101 17.11 3.78 -9.75
N VAL A 102 17.42 4.17 -8.51
CA VAL A 102 17.96 3.28 -7.47
C VAL A 102 16.77 2.75 -6.64
N THR A 103 16.48 1.45 -6.73
CA THR A 103 15.26 0.86 -6.19
C THR A 103 15.51 0.02 -4.93
N LEU A 104 14.62 0.22 -3.95
CA LEU A 104 14.54 -0.57 -2.72
C LEU A 104 13.07 -0.95 -2.50
N GLY A 105 12.77 -2.24 -2.48
CA GLY A 105 11.39 -2.70 -2.27
C GLY A 105 11.19 -4.16 -2.65
N ALA A 106 10.54 -4.39 -3.79
CA ALA A 106 10.23 -5.72 -4.29
C ALA A 106 11.49 -6.53 -4.59
N PRO A 107 11.41 -7.86 -4.72
CA PRO A 107 12.51 -8.63 -5.27
C PRO A 107 12.87 -8.16 -6.70
N ARG A 108 14.15 -8.21 -7.06
CA ARG A 108 14.67 -7.77 -8.37
C ARG A 108 13.87 -8.32 -9.56
N TYR A 109 13.53 -9.61 -9.54
CA TYR A 109 12.77 -10.28 -10.60
C TYR A 109 11.40 -9.67 -10.87
N ILE A 110 10.81 -8.93 -9.92
CA ILE A 110 9.54 -8.23 -10.11
C ILE A 110 9.73 -7.03 -11.04
N TYR A 111 10.79 -6.25 -10.87
CA TYR A 111 11.10 -5.09 -11.72
C TYR A 111 11.42 -5.51 -13.16
N GLU A 112 12.17 -6.61 -13.33
CA GLU A 112 12.58 -7.14 -14.64
C GLU A 112 11.39 -7.62 -15.50
N ARG A 113 10.19 -7.77 -14.92
CA ARG A 113 8.96 -8.05 -15.68
C ARG A 113 8.43 -6.83 -16.44
N PHE A 114 8.86 -5.62 -16.09
CA PHE A 114 8.30 -4.36 -16.59
C PHE A 114 9.31 -3.49 -17.32
N VAL A 115 10.58 -3.56 -16.92
CA VAL A 115 11.67 -2.78 -17.51
C VAL A 115 12.89 -3.67 -17.77
N PRO A 116 13.74 -3.34 -18.74
CA PRO A 116 15.02 -4.02 -18.95
C PRO A 116 15.87 -4.07 -17.66
N LYS A 117 16.64 -5.14 -17.49
CA LYS A 117 17.45 -5.41 -16.28
C LYS A 117 18.51 -4.33 -15.99
N ASP A 118 18.90 -3.59 -17.01
CA ASP A 118 19.89 -2.51 -17.03
C ASP A 118 19.26 -1.12 -16.92
N ALA A 119 17.92 -1.02 -16.91
CA ALA A 119 17.21 0.24 -16.76
C ALA A 119 17.12 0.74 -15.31
N PHE A 120 17.61 -0.01 -14.31
CA PHE A 120 17.53 0.35 -12.90
C PHE A 120 18.67 -0.28 -12.09
N ILE A 121 18.98 0.31 -10.93
CA ILE A 121 19.94 -0.21 -9.97
C ILE A 121 19.18 -0.75 -8.76
N HIS A 122 19.30 -2.04 -8.47
CA HIS A 122 18.62 -2.63 -7.33
C HIS A 122 19.55 -2.69 -6.12
N VAL A 123 19.13 -2.13 -4.98
CA VAL A 123 20.00 -2.00 -3.80
C VAL A 123 20.52 -3.36 -3.28
N LYS A 124 19.73 -4.43 -3.42
CA LYS A 124 20.14 -5.78 -2.97
C LYS A 124 21.15 -6.48 -3.88
N ASP A 125 21.54 -5.88 -4.99
CA ASP A 125 22.61 -6.43 -5.85
C ASP A 125 24.00 -6.19 -5.23
N PHE A 126 24.07 -5.32 -4.22
CA PHE A 126 25.29 -4.95 -3.52
C PHE A 126 25.33 -5.60 -2.14
N SER A 127 26.50 -6.11 -1.75
CA SER A 127 26.69 -6.73 -0.44
C SER A 127 26.65 -5.73 0.72
N SER A 128 26.82 -4.43 0.45
CA SER A 128 26.71 -3.36 1.43
C SER A 128 26.34 -2.01 0.80
N PRO A 129 25.81 -1.05 1.59
CA PRO A 129 25.60 0.32 1.13
C PRO A 129 26.88 1.00 0.60
N GLN A 130 28.05 0.66 1.16
CA GLN A 130 29.34 1.17 0.68
C GLN A 130 29.62 0.71 -0.75
N LYS A 131 29.33 -0.56 -1.08
CA LYS A 131 29.50 -1.10 -2.44
C LYS A 131 28.57 -0.44 -3.46
N LEU A 132 27.34 -0.13 -3.05
CA LEU A 132 26.43 0.66 -3.88
C LEU A 132 26.99 2.08 -4.12
N ALA A 133 27.48 2.75 -3.07
CA ALA A 133 28.05 4.09 -3.20
C ALA A 133 29.30 4.11 -4.11
N GLU A 134 30.20 3.14 -3.96
CA GLU A 134 31.36 2.96 -4.84
C GLU A 134 30.94 2.80 -6.31
N HIS A 135 29.90 2.00 -6.56
CA HIS A 135 29.36 1.82 -7.90
C HIS A 135 28.79 3.12 -8.48
N LEU A 136 27.98 3.86 -7.71
CA LEU A 136 27.43 5.15 -8.16
C LEU A 136 28.52 6.17 -8.47
N LEU A 137 29.57 6.25 -7.64
CA LEU A 137 30.74 7.11 -7.90
C LEU A 137 31.53 6.69 -9.13
N SER A 138 31.51 5.41 -9.50
CA SER A 138 32.16 4.93 -10.73
C SER A 138 31.38 5.33 -11.99
N LEU A 139 30.05 5.43 -11.91
CA LEU A 139 29.20 5.86 -13.01
C LEU A 139 29.36 7.35 -13.33
N ASP A 140 29.57 8.18 -12.31
CA ASP A 140 29.76 9.64 -12.44
C ASP A 140 31.07 10.03 -13.13
N LYS A 141 32.03 9.10 -13.22
CA LYS A 141 33.36 9.34 -13.79
C LYS A 141 33.48 8.98 -15.27
N ASN A 142 32.40 8.49 -15.90
CA ASN A 142 32.34 8.15 -17.33
C ASN A 142 31.58 9.24 -18.10
#